data_AF-A0A8S3H2N5-F1
#
_entry.id   AF-A0A8S3H2N5-F1
#
_cell.length_a   1.000
_cell.length_b   1.000
_cell.length_c   1.000
_cell.angle_alpha   90.00
_cell.angle_beta   90.00
_cell.angle_gamma   90.00
#
_symmetry.space_group_name_H-M   'P 1'
#
loop_
_entity.id
_entity.type
_entity.pdbx_description
1 polymer ?
#
loop_
_entity_poly.entity_id
_entity_poly.type
_entity_poly.pdbx_seq_one_letter_code
_entity_poly.pdbx_strand_id
1 'polypeptide(L)'
;MTSIIFVSVITGLVIAISTVIDYIFSFFQIIFKKPLIPTGAVEIDPIEHIYAHPDCTKGLKDHSSYDVKTVYEALLNGLRLSGDRPQFSYRQSSDEPFKFYTYKQVFEIIKEIGSGIINAGLKPSNETFVGIYSSTSVNYALCLYSTWPYSMVPIGIYDSLGRDGVKFIITQSAVQLIFADDLTR
;
A
#
# COMPACT_ATOMS: atom_id res chain seq x y z
N MET A 1 -26.73 -31.30 44.54
CA MET A 1 -27.61 -30.94 43.40
C MET A 1 -27.88 -29.44 43.36
N THR A 2 -28.21 -28.81 44.48
CA THR A 2 -28.50 -27.36 44.60
C THR A 2 -27.31 -26.45 44.27
N SER A 3 -26.07 -26.83 44.61
CA SER A 3 -24.87 -26.02 44.32
C SER A 3 -24.53 -25.94 42.83
N ILE A 4 -24.75 -27.03 42.07
CA ILE A 4 -24.49 -27.08 40.63
C ILE A 4 -25.48 -26.15 39.91
N ILE A 5 -26.76 -26.22 40.26
CA ILE A 5 -27.80 -25.36 39.67
C ILE A 5 -27.49 -23.88 39.96
N PHE A 6 -27.05 -23.56 41.18
CA PHE A 6 -26.68 -22.19 41.56
C PHE A 6 -25.49 -21.65 40.75
N VAL A 7 -24.43 -22.46 40.56
CA VAL A 7 -23.27 -22.09 39.75
C VAL A 7 -23.66 -21.90 38.28
N SER A 8 -24.51 -22.77 37.73
CA SER A 8 -25.01 -22.67 36.35
C SER A 8 -25.80 -21.38 36.11
N VAL A 9 -26.67 -21.01 37.05
CA VAL A 9 -27.47 -19.77 36.95
C VAL A 9 -26.58 -18.53 37.01
N ILE A 10 -25.61 -18.49 37.92
CA ILE A 10 -24.67 -17.37 38.01
C ILE A 10 -23.82 -17.27 36.74
N THR A 11 -23.32 -18.39 36.23
CA THR A 11 -22.50 -18.40 35.00
C THR A 11 -23.30 -17.90 33.80
N GLY A 12 -24.55 -18.36 33.66
CA GLY A 12 -25.44 -17.88 32.60
C GLY A 12 -25.73 -16.37 32.69
N LEU A 13 -25.89 -15.85 33.92
CA LEU A 13 -26.14 -14.44 34.15
C LEU A 13 -24.91 -13.57 33.83
N VAL A 14 -23.71 -14.04 34.17
CA VAL A 14 -22.44 -13.37 33.83
C VAL A 14 -22.24 -13.32 32.32
N ILE A 15 -22.49 -14.43 31.61
CA ILE A 15 -22.40 -14.48 30.14
C ILE A 15 -23.41 -13.52 29.49
N ALA A 16 -24.65 -13.50 29.99
CA ALA A 16 -25.68 -12.60 29.47
C ALA A 16 -25.29 -11.12 29.65
N ILE A 17 -24.78 -10.76 30.83
CA ILE A 17 -24.31 -9.40 31.11
C ILE A 17 -23.12 -9.03 30.23
N SER A 18 -22.12 -9.91 30.09
CA SER A 18 -20.95 -9.66 29.23
C SER A 18 -21.37 -9.39 27.78
N THR A 19 -22.24 -10.25 27.23
CA THR A 19 -22.73 -10.09 25.85
C THR A 19 -23.47 -8.77 25.65
N VAL A 20 -24.28 -8.35 26.64
CA VAL A 20 -24.99 -7.06 26.59
C VAL A 20 -24.01 -5.89 26.65
N ILE A 21 -22.99 -5.95 27.52
CA ILE A 21 -21.96 -4.91 27.60
C ILE A 21 -21.17 -4.81 26.30
N ASP A 22 -20.75 -5.93 25.72
CA ASP A 22 -20.01 -5.97 24.45
C ASP A 22 -20.85 -5.43 23.29
N TYR A 23 -22.16 -5.74 23.27
CA TYR A 23 -23.09 -5.20 22.29
C TYR A 23 -23.26 -3.68 22.44
N ILE A 24 -23.43 -3.19 23.67
CA ILE A 24 -23.52 -1.76 23.98
C ILE A 24 -22.22 -1.05 23.59
N PHE A 25 -21.06 -1.62 23.90
CA PHE A 25 -19.77 -1.03 23.54
C PHE A 25 -19.56 -0.99 22.02
N SER A 26 -19.95 -2.06 21.31
CA SER A 26 -19.91 -2.10 19.84
C SER A 26 -20.85 -1.06 19.23
N PHE A 27 -22.05 -0.92 19.78
CA PHE A 27 -23.02 0.11 19.34
C PHE A 27 -22.49 1.52 19.59
N PHE A 28 -21.86 1.77 20.74
CA PHE A 28 -21.21 3.05 21.01
C PHE A 28 -20.01 3.30 20.08
N GLN A 29 -19.22 2.28 19.75
CA GLN A 29 -18.15 2.42 18.76
C GLN A 29 -18.72 2.80 17.38
N ILE A 30 -19.87 2.26 16.98
CA ILE A 30 -20.55 2.63 15.73
C ILE A 30 -21.05 4.08 15.76
N ILE A 31 -21.65 4.52 16.88
CA ILE A 31 -22.16 5.89 17.02
C ILE A 31 -21.02 6.92 17.08
N PHE A 32 -19.94 6.61 17.80
CA PHE A 32 -18.87 7.57 18.08
C PHE A 32 -17.70 7.50 17.10
N LYS A 33 -17.48 6.38 16.39
CA LYS A 33 -16.67 6.41 15.17
C LYS A 33 -17.51 7.09 14.10
N LYS A 34 -17.27 8.40 13.93
CA LYS A 34 -17.77 9.11 12.75
C LYS A 34 -17.41 8.26 11.52
N PRO A 35 -18.38 7.86 10.68
CA PRO A 35 -18.03 7.29 9.38
C PRO A 35 -17.08 8.26 8.72
N LEU A 36 -16.02 7.76 8.08
CA LEU A 36 -15.20 8.60 7.21
C LEU A 36 -16.17 9.23 6.23
N ILE A 37 -16.44 10.53 6.40
CA ILE A 37 -17.26 11.26 5.47
C ILE A 37 -16.47 11.14 4.16
N PRO A 38 -17.02 10.55 3.10
CA PRO A 38 -16.34 10.46 1.82
C PRO A 38 -16.31 11.86 1.24
N THR A 39 -15.45 12.68 1.80
CA THR A 39 -15.08 13.96 1.24
C THR A 39 -14.14 13.54 0.11
N GLY A 40 -14.69 13.57 -1.11
CA GLY A 40 -13.90 13.35 -2.31
C GLY A 40 -12.70 14.27 -2.34
N ALA A 41 -11.74 13.96 -3.21
CA ALA A 41 -10.60 14.84 -3.40
C ALA A 41 -11.09 16.27 -3.69
N VAL A 42 -10.54 17.24 -2.97
CA VAL A 42 -10.89 18.66 -3.11
C VAL A 42 -9.98 19.26 -4.15
N GLU A 43 -10.55 20.00 -5.10
CA GLU A 43 -9.78 20.76 -6.07
C GLU A 43 -9.02 21.88 -5.34
N ILE A 44 -7.70 21.84 -5.43
CA ILE A 44 -6.79 22.81 -4.82
C ILE A 44 -6.25 23.83 -5.82
N ASP A 45 -6.18 23.44 -7.10
CA ASP A 45 -5.77 24.31 -8.19
C ASP A 45 -6.77 24.15 -9.35
N PRO A 46 -7.67 25.14 -9.55
CA PRO A 46 -8.65 25.12 -10.62
C PRO A 46 -8.06 25.30 -12.02
N ILE A 47 -6.81 25.76 -12.15
CA ILE A 47 -6.16 26.01 -13.44
C ILE A 47 -5.60 24.70 -13.99
N GLU A 48 -4.87 23.96 -13.16
CA GLU A 48 -4.27 22.68 -13.54
C GLU A 48 -5.15 21.47 -13.17
N HIS A 49 -6.33 21.71 -12.59
CA HIS A 49 -7.24 20.67 -12.09
C HIS A 49 -6.54 19.71 -11.13
N ILE A 50 -5.81 20.26 -10.15
CA ILE A 50 -5.12 19.46 -9.13
C ILE A 50 -6.10 19.20 -7.98
N TYR A 51 -6.18 17.94 -7.56
CA TYR A 51 -7.03 17.51 -6.45
C TYR A 51 -6.19 16.90 -5.33
N ALA A 52 -6.55 17.17 -4.08
CA ALA A 52 -5.91 16.59 -2.91
C ALA A 52 -6.92 16.03 -1.91
N HIS A 53 -6.47 15.09 -1.07
CA HIS A 53 -7.27 14.64 0.05
C HIS A 53 -7.59 15.85 0.96
N PRO A 54 -8.84 16.03 1.44
CA PRO A 54 -9.27 17.18 2.24
C PRO A 54 -8.34 17.50 3.41
N ASP A 55 -7.89 16.45 4.13
CA ASP A 55 -6.99 16.59 5.29
C ASP A 55 -5.55 16.98 4.92
N CYS A 56 -5.17 16.80 3.65
CA CYS A 56 -3.85 17.09 3.12
C CYS A 56 -3.82 18.36 2.25
N THR A 57 -4.91 19.13 2.20
CA THR A 57 -5.01 20.36 1.39
C THR A 57 -4.08 21.47 1.88
N LYS A 58 -3.78 21.50 3.19
CA LYS A 58 -2.95 22.54 3.80
C LYS A 58 -1.47 22.17 3.77
N GLY A 59 -0.63 23.09 3.31
CA GLY A 59 0.83 22.92 3.33
C GLY A 59 1.39 22.15 2.12
N LEU A 60 0.56 21.90 1.10
CA LEU A 60 1.06 21.48 -0.21
C LEU A 60 1.94 22.58 -0.77
N LYS A 61 3.16 22.20 -1.14
CA LYS A 61 4.10 23.10 -1.80
C LYS A 61 4.15 22.74 -3.27
N ASP A 62 4.39 23.75 -4.08
CA ASP A 62 4.66 23.57 -5.50
C ASP A 62 5.81 22.57 -5.70
N HIS A 63 5.68 21.68 -6.68
CA HIS A 63 6.69 20.67 -7.00
C HIS A 63 8.07 21.30 -7.32
N SER A 64 8.07 22.48 -7.95
CA SER A 64 9.28 23.26 -8.25
C SER A 64 10.07 23.67 -7.00
N SER A 65 9.42 23.72 -5.84
CA SER A 65 10.07 24.07 -4.56
C SER A 65 10.96 22.96 -3.99
N TYR A 66 10.83 21.72 -4.47
CA TYR A 66 11.54 20.57 -3.91
C TYR A 66 12.94 20.33 -4.51
N ASP A 67 13.35 21.06 -5.55
CA ASP A 67 14.61 20.86 -6.30
C ASP A 67 14.89 19.36 -6.59
N VAL A 68 13.88 18.69 -7.14
CA VAL A 68 13.91 17.27 -7.52
C VAL A 68 13.74 17.18 -9.03
N LYS A 69 14.62 16.44 -9.70
CA LYS A 69 14.65 16.26 -11.17
C LYS A 69 14.28 14.85 -11.59
N THR A 70 14.41 13.87 -10.71
CA THR A 70 14.08 12.46 -11.00
C THR A 70 13.15 11.86 -9.96
N VAL A 71 12.42 10.81 -10.34
CA VAL A 71 11.58 10.06 -9.40
C VAL A 71 12.41 9.44 -8.27
N TYR A 72 13.64 9.02 -8.56
CA TYR A 72 14.55 8.52 -7.54
C TYR A 72 14.96 9.61 -6.54
N GLU A 73 15.23 10.83 -7.02
CA GLU A 73 15.48 11.98 -6.14
C GLU A 73 14.24 12.35 -5.29
N ALA A 74 13.03 12.17 -5.82
CA ALA A 74 11.80 12.33 -5.03
C ALA A 74 11.76 11.34 -3.86
N LEU A 75 12.12 10.08 -4.10
CA LEU A 75 12.21 9.06 -3.06
C LEU A 75 13.29 9.41 -2.02
N LEU A 76 14.48 9.84 -2.45
CA LEU A 76 15.56 10.24 -1.56
C LEU A 76 15.17 11.46 -0.70
N ASN A 77 14.51 12.45 -1.30
CA ASN A 77 14.02 13.61 -0.57
C ASN A 77 12.94 13.21 0.44
N GLY A 78 12.01 12.31 0.05
CA GLY A 78 11.02 11.73 0.95
C GLY A 78 11.66 11.01 2.13
N LEU A 79 12.67 10.17 1.88
CA LEU A 79 13.44 9.50 2.93
C LEU A 79 14.12 10.50 3.88
N ARG A 80 14.77 11.52 3.34
CA ARG A 80 15.46 12.56 4.13
C ARG A 80 14.50 13.32 5.05
N LEU A 81 13.30 13.63 4.58
CA LEU A 81 12.32 14.41 5.33
C LEU A 81 11.54 13.55 6.34
N SER A 82 11.27 12.29 6.01
CA SER A 82 10.30 11.46 6.73
C SER A 82 10.93 10.36 7.56
N GLY A 83 12.10 9.83 7.20
CA GLY A 83 12.82 8.79 7.95
C GLY A 83 11.94 7.58 8.29
N ASP A 84 11.63 7.42 9.58
CA ASP A 84 10.85 6.30 10.10
C ASP A 84 9.32 6.52 10.08
N ARG A 85 8.83 7.58 9.42
CA ARG A 85 7.39 7.78 9.22
C ARG A 85 6.82 6.76 8.23
N PRO A 86 5.52 6.41 8.33
CA PRO A 86 4.86 5.53 7.36
C PRO A 86 4.88 6.10 5.94
N GLN A 87 5.28 5.27 4.96
CA GLN A 87 5.16 5.56 3.53
C GLN A 87 4.03 4.75 2.89
N PHE A 88 3.99 3.45 3.15
CA PHE A 88 2.93 2.56 2.69
C PHE A 88 2.15 2.00 3.87
N SER A 89 0.84 1.81 3.66
CA SER A 89 -0.07 1.18 4.60
C SER A 89 -0.75 0.00 3.92
N TYR A 90 -0.85 -1.15 4.59
CA TYR A 90 -1.50 -2.33 4.05
C TYR A 90 -2.14 -3.19 5.14
N ARG A 91 -3.10 -4.02 4.76
CA ARG A 91 -3.72 -5.05 5.59
C ARG A 91 -4.11 -6.22 4.70
N GLN A 92 -4.09 -7.44 5.24
CA GLN A 92 -4.45 -8.63 4.46
C GLN A 92 -5.95 -8.88 4.44
N SER A 93 -6.64 -8.55 5.54
CA SER A 93 -8.09 -8.65 5.66
C SER A 93 -8.69 -7.35 6.21
N SER A 94 -10.00 -7.18 6.08
CA SER A 94 -10.72 -6.02 6.63
C SER A 94 -10.61 -5.91 8.15
N ASP A 95 -10.45 -7.05 8.81
CA ASP A 95 -10.53 -7.19 10.26
C ASP A 95 -9.17 -6.97 10.93
N GLU A 96 -8.10 -6.99 10.15
CA GLU A 96 -6.75 -6.73 10.61
C GLU A 96 -6.41 -5.23 10.68
N PRO A 97 -5.60 -4.82 11.67
CA PRO A 97 -5.06 -3.47 11.72
C PRO A 97 -4.10 -3.25 10.54
N PHE A 98 -4.04 -1.99 10.07
CA PHE A 98 -3.04 -1.62 9.08
C PHE A 98 -1.63 -1.79 9.62
N LYS A 99 -0.78 -2.40 8.80
CA LYS A 99 0.67 -2.46 8.92
C LYS A 99 1.29 -1.42 7.99
N PHE A 100 2.52 -1.01 8.29
CA PHE A 100 3.17 0.06 7.58
C PHE A 100 4.60 -0.30 7.21
N TYR A 101 5.03 0.16 6.04
CA TYR A 101 6.45 0.27 5.73
C TYR A 101 6.86 1.73 5.89
N THR A 102 7.94 1.96 6.63
CA THR A 102 8.53 3.30 6.77
C THR A 102 9.28 3.70 5.51
N TYR A 103 9.52 4.99 5.29
CA TYR A 103 10.35 5.45 4.15
C TYR A 103 11.73 4.78 4.15
N LYS A 104 12.33 4.61 5.34
CA LYS A 104 13.61 3.91 5.49
C LYS A 104 13.54 2.45 5.05
N GLN A 105 12.55 1.70 5.54
CA GLN A 105 12.36 0.29 5.16
C GLN A 105 12.11 0.13 3.66
N VAL A 106 11.25 0.99 3.09
CA VAL A 106 11.01 1.00 1.64
C VAL A 106 12.32 1.20 0.89
N PHE A 107 13.13 2.19 1.29
CA PHE A 107 14.39 2.48 0.63
C PHE A 107 15.39 1.31 0.69
N GLU A 108 15.47 0.62 1.83
CA GLU A 108 16.30 -0.57 1.99
C GLU A 108 15.82 -1.71 1.07
N ILE A 109 14.53 -2.02 1.09
CA ILE A 109 13.93 -3.08 0.27
C ILE A 109 14.14 -2.82 -1.23
N ILE A 110 13.86 -1.61 -1.72
CA ILE A 110 13.96 -1.31 -3.16
C ILE A 110 15.41 -1.40 -3.65
N LYS A 111 16.39 -1.06 -2.80
CA LYS A 111 17.81 -1.20 -3.12
C LYS A 111 18.23 -2.66 -3.22
N GLU A 112 17.78 -3.49 -2.28
CA GLU A 112 18.05 -4.92 -2.27
C GLU A 112 17.46 -5.60 -3.50
N ILE A 113 16.16 -5.40 -3.77
CA ILE A 113 15.49 -5.98 -4.94
C ILE A 113 16.20 -5.55 -6.24
N GLY A 114 16.46 -4.25 -6.42
CA GLY A 114 17.09 -3.76 -7.65
C GLY A 114 18.53 -4.26 -7.82
N SER A 115 19.29 -4.40 -6.72
CA SER A 115 20.62 -5.03 -6.78
C SER A 115 20.55 -6.51 -7.14
N GLY A 116 19.49 -7.21 -6.70
CA GLY A 116 19.21 -8.59 -7.08
C GLY A 116 18.97 -8.75 -8.58
N ILE A 117 18.25 -7.83 -9.21
CA ILE A 117 18.04 -7.81 -10.67
C ILE A 117 19.37 -7.69 -11.42
N ILE A 118 20.27 -6.82 -10.94
CA ILE A 118 21.61 -6.66 -11.54
C ILE A 118 22.45 -7.91 -11.35
N ASN A 119 22.43 -8.50 -10.16
CA ASN A 119 23.13 -9.74 -9.86
C ASN A 119 22.59 -10.93 -10.67
N ALA A 120 21.33 -10.88 -11.12
CA ALA A 120 20.76 -11.84 -12.06
C ALA A 120 21.26 -11.65 -13.52
N GLY A 121 22.11 -10.65 -13.78
CA GLY A 121 22.77 -10.43 -15.07
C GLY A 121 22.13 -9.33 -15.93
N LEU A 122 21.12 -8.62 -15.42
CA LEU A 122 20.51 -7.49 -16.14
C LEU A 122 21.33 -6.20 -15.90
N LYS A 123 21.22 -5.24 -16.83
CA LYS A 123 22.02 -4.01 -16.80
C LYS A 123 21.28 -2.88 -16.07
N PRO A 124 21.96 -2.07 -15.25
CA PRO A 124 21.36 -0.84 -14.71
C PRO A 124 21.26 0.22 -15.80
N SER A 125 20.18 0.18 -16.60
CA SER A 125 20.02 1.06 -17.76
C SER A 125 18.57 1.17 -18.22
N ASN A 126 18.25 2.25 -18.93
CA ASN A 126 16.91 2.49 -19.51
C ASN A 126 16.55 1.48 -20.62
N GLU A 127 17.47 0.59 -20.98
CA GLU A 127 17.26 -0.53 -21.91
C GLU A 127 16.83 -1.81 -21.18
N THR A 128 16.71 -1.76 -19.85
CA THR A 128 16.32 -2.90 -19.02
C THR A 128 14.86 -2.79 -18.59
N PHE A 129 14.03 -3.69 -19.12
CA PHE A 129 12.57 -3.70 -18.91
C PHE A 129 12.18 -4.80 -17.92
N VAL A 130 11.61 -4.39 -16.78
CA VAL A 130 11.24 -5.27 -15.66
C VAL A 130 9.72 -5.30 -15.50
N GLY A 131 9.10 -6.45 -15.75
CA GLY A 131 7.68 -6.65 -15.59
C GLY A 131 7.27 -6.89 -14.15
N ILE A 132 6.12 -6.32 -13.75
CA ILE A 132 5.46 -6.62 -12.48
C ILE A 132 4.05 -7.14 -12.79
N TYR A 133 3.87 -8.45 -12.59
CA TYR A 133 2.61 -9.16 -12.78
C TYR A 133 1.94 -9.45 -11.44
N SER A 134 1.20 -8.48 -10.91
CA SER A 134 0.54 -8.56 -9.61
C SER A 134 -0.69 -7.65 -9.57
N SER A 135 -1.58 -7.90 -8.63
CA SER A 135 -2.65 -6.97 -8.26
C SER A 135 -2.05 -5.72 -7.61
N THR A 136 -2.79 -4.61 -7.58
CA THR A 136 -2.34 -3.39 -6.90
C THR A 136 -2.13 -3.65 -5.41
N SER A 137 -0.87 -3.79 -5.01
CA SER A 137 -0.44 -4.11 -3.66
C SER A 137 0.79 -3.29 -3.28
N VAL A 138 1.17 -3.31 -1.99
CA VAL A 138 2.44 -2.69 -1.58
C VAL A 138 3.63 -3.42 -2.19
N ASN A 139 3.57 -4.74 -2.33
CA ASN A 139 4.63 -5.51 -2.99
C ASN A 139 4.81 -5.10 -4.45
N TYR A 140 3.71 -4.85 -5.17
CA TYR A 140 3.74 -4.30 -6.53
C TYR A 140 4.51 -2.97 -6.56
N ALA A 141 4.18 -2.05 -5.65
CA ALA A 141 4.84 -0.75 -5.56
C ALA A 141 6.34 -0.88 -5.22
N LEU A 142 6.71 -1.79 -4.31
CA LEU A 142 8.11 -2.05 -3.95
C LEU A 142 8.92 -2.58 -5.13
N CYS A 143 8.38 -3.55 -5.88
CA CYS A 143 9.03 -4.06 -7.10
C CYS A 143 9.18 -2.95 -8.16
N LEU A 144 8.15 -2.13 -8.34
CA LEU A 144 8.21 -1.00 -9.26
C LEU A 144 9.30 0.01 -8.85
N TYR A 145 9.32 0.42 -7.58
CA TYR A 145 10.25 1.42 -7.06
C TYR A 145 11.70 0.91 -7.09
N SER A 146 11.92 -0.40 -7.02
CA SER A 146 13.25 -1.03 -7.13
C SER A 146 13.96 -0.79 -8.46
N THR A 147 13.23 -0.40 -9.51
CA THR A 147 13.80 -0.15 -10.83
C THR A 147 14.49 1.22 -10.93
N TRP A 148 13.96 2.22 -10.22
CA TRP A 148 14.39 3.62 -10.37
C TRP A 148 15.81 3.91 -9.87
N PRO A 149 16.32 3.34 -8.75
CA PRO A 149 17.70 3.56 -8.32
C PRO A 149 18.75 3.11 -9.33
N TYR A 150 18.38 2.27 -10.28
CA TYR A 150 19.26 1.64 -11.26
C TYR A 150 18.89 1.99 -12.70
N SER A 151 18.07 3.03 -12.90
CA SER A 151 17.62 3.48 -14.22
C SER A 151 16.94 2.40 -15.06
N MET A 152 16.31 1.40 -14.43
CA MET A 152 15.54 0.38 -15.15
C MET A 152 14.10 0.84 -15.37
N VAL A 153 13.42 0.25 -16.35
CA VAL A 153 12.06 0.61 -16.75
C VAL A 153 11.06 -0.43 -16.21
N PRO A 154 10.17 -0.06 -15.27
CA PRO A 154 9.13 -0.96 -14.80
C PRO A 154 7.98 -1.05 -15.81
N ILE A 155 7.46 -2.26 -16.05
CA ILE A 155 6.32 -2.55 -16.91
C ILE A 155 5.21 -3.17 -16.07
N GLY A 156 4.10 -2.46 -15.90
CA GLY A 156 2.94 -2.95 -15.16
C GLY A 156 2.11 -3.94 -15.97
N ILE A 157 1.82 -5.11 -15.40
CA ILE A 157 1.04 -6.17 -16.05
C ILE A 157 -0.08 -6.59 -15.09
N TYR A 158 -1.34 -6.38 -15.50
CA TYR A 158 -2.51 -6.72 -14.71
C TYR A 158 -3.29 -7.87 -15.35
N ASP A 159 -3.77 -8.81 -14.53
CA ASP A 159 -4.55 -9.96 -14.99
C ASP A 159 -5.91 -9.55 -15.58
N SER A 160 -6.45 -8.39 -15.16
CA SER A 160 -7.70 -7.82 -15.67
C SER A 160 -7.68 -7.51 -17.17
N LEU A 161 -6.50 -7.48 -17.81
CA LEU A 161 -6.34 -7.30 -19.25
C LEU A 161 -6.61 -8.58 -20.06
N GLY A 162 -6.78 -9.70 -19.36
CA GLY A 162 -6.93 -11.02 -19.95
C GLY A 162 -5.63 -11.54 -20.56
N ARG A 163 -5.65 -12.83 -20.92
CA ARG A 163 -4.49 -13.57 -21.42
C ARG A 163 -3.85 -12.89 -22.64
N ASP A 164 -4.66 -12.42 -23.58
CA ASP A 164 -4.17 -11.82 -24.82
C ASP A 164 -3.52 -10.46 -24.56
N GLY A 165 -4.08 -9.65 -23.65
CA GLY A 165 -3.50 -8.37 -23.24
C GLY A 165 -2.16 -8.56 -22.53
N VAL A 166 -2.08 -9.52 -21.61
CA VAL A 166 -0.83 -9.88 -20.92
C VAL A 166 0.23 -10.34 -21.94
N LYS A 167 -0.14 -11.25 -22.85
CA LYS A 167 0.77 -11.73 -23.90
C LYS A 167 1.26 -10.59 -24.79
N PHE A 168 0.36 -9.68 -25.17
CA PHE A 168 0.70 -8.52 -25.99
C PHE A 168 1.72 -7.63 -25.29
N ILE A 169 1.51 -7.29 -24.02
CA ILE A 169 2.44 -6.44 -23.25
C ILE A 169 3.82 -7.09 -23.16
N ILE A 170 3.89 -8.36 -22.75
CA ILE A 170 5.17 -9.08 -22.59
C ILE A 170 5.95 -9.10 -23.91
N THR A 171 5.26 -9.40 -25.01
CA THR A 171 5.87 -9.49 -26.34
C THR A 171 6.33 -8.12 -26.83
N GLN A 172 5.47 -7.10 -26.74
CA GLN A 172 5.72 -5.79 -27.32
C GLN A 172 6.77 -4.99 -26.54
N SER A 173 6.82 -5.14 -25.22
CA SER A 173 7.79 -4.43 -24.36
C SER A 173 9.12 -5.16 -24.20
N ALA A 174 9.25 -6.36 -24.76
CA ALA A 174 10.46 -7.19 -24.67
C ALA A 174 10.97 -7.33 -23.23
N VAL A 175 10.06 -7.64 -22.29
CA VAL A 175 10.38 -7.78 -20.86
C VAL A 175 11.48 -8.82 -20.65
N GLN A 176 12.49 -8.48 -19.84
CA GLN A 176 13.64 -9.35 -19.58
C GLN A 176 13.50 -10.15 -18.28
N LEU A 177 12.77 -9.62 -17.31
CA LEU A 177 12.49 -10.25 -16.03
C LEU A 177 11.08 -9.88 -15.57
N ILE A 178 10.33 -10.84 -15.03
CA ILE A 178 8.98 -10.61 -14.48
C ILE A 178 8.95 -11.03 -13.02
N PHE A 179 8.58 -10.12 -12.14
CA PHE A 179 8.08 -10.47 -10.81
C PHE A 179 6.61 -10.89 -10.94
N ALA A 180 6.27 -12.06 -10.44
CA ALA A 180 4.90 -12.56 -10.44
C ALA A 180 4.44 -12.80 -9.00
N ASP A 181 3.23 -12.36 -8.71
CA ASP A 181 2.54 -12.73 -7.46
C ASP A 181 2.02 -14.17 -7.55
N ASP A 182 1.57 -14.70 -6.41
CA ASP A 182 0.86 -15.98 -6.41
C ASP A 182 -0.46 -15.93 -7.20
N LEU A 183 -0.95 -17.13 -7.54
CA LEU A 183 -2.23 -17.35 -8.24
C LEU A 183 -3.41 -17.44 -7.27
N THR A 184 -3.17 -17.46 -5.96
CA THR A 184 -4.16 -17.67 -4.90
C THR A 184 -4.72 -16.35 -4.36
N ARG A 185 -4.93 -15.41 -5.28
CA ARG A 185 -5.41 -14.05 -4.98
C ARG A 185 -6.89 -14.03 -4.60
#